data_AF-A0A4Y2Q2H6-F1
#
_entry.id   AF-A0A4Y2Q2H6-F1
#
_cell.length_a   1.000
_cell.length_b   1.000
_cell.length_c   1.000
_cell.angle_alpha   90.00
_cell.angle_beta   90.00
_cell.angle_gamma   90.00
#
_symmetry.space_group_name_H-M   'P 1'
#
loop_
_entity.id
_entity.type
_entity.pdbx_description
1 polymer ?
#
loop_
_entity_poly.entity_id
_entity_poly.type
_entity_poly.pdbx_seq_one_letter_code
_entity_poly.pdbx_strand_id
1 'polypeptide(L)'
;MKCFDIEYDPSEWRLFIDSFKTSLKTVLLHNGNSFASLPFGHSLHLENYNDLSMILEKINYQENRWIVCGDFKRLIMFLGQQAGYTKYPCFLLHWTKTDWSLRDALTPGENNVINTTLFLPAKVLLFPLHMKVGLMKQFIKSLPRNGE
;
A
#
# COMPACT_ATOMS: atom_id res chain seq x y z
N MET A 1 -10.19 -23.38 7.74
CA MET A 1 -10.03 -23.33 9.21
C MET A 1 -11.42 -23.03 9.80
N LYS A 2 -12.14 -24.03 10.32
CA LYS A 2 -13.49 -23.84 10.89
C LYS A 2 -13.34 -23.48 12.37
N CYS A 3 -13.08 -22.21 12.64
CA CYS A 3 -13.26 -21.65 13.97
C CYS A 3 -14.42 -20.66 13.85
N PHE A 4 -15.41 -20.73 14.75
CA PHE A 4 -16.58 -19.84 14.86
C PHE A 4 -17.84 -20.13 14.01
N ASP A 5 -17.94 -21.25 13.27
CA ASP A 5 -19.11 -21.53 12.38
C ASP A 5 -19.43 -20.42 11.36
N ILE A 6 -18.48 -19.53 11.12
CA ILE A 6 -18.57 -18.48 10.11
C ILE A 6 -17.87 -18.97 8.86
N GLU A 7 -18.57 -18.90 7.73
CA GLU A 7 -17.96 -19.16 6.42
C GLU A 7 -17.00 -18.02 6.08
N TYR A 8 -15.75 -18.37 5.80
CA TYR A 8 -14.73 -17.39 5.44
C TYR A 8 -14.88 -16.99 3.97
N ASP A 9 -15.27 -15.75 3.73
CA ASP A 9 -15.21 -15.12 2.41
C ASP A 9 -14.06 -14.10 2.35
N PRO A 10 -12.99 -14.33 1.57
CA PRO A 10 -11.91 -13.36 1.37
C PRO A 10 -12.37 -11.97 0.91
N SER A 11 -13.50 -11.87 0.20
CA SER A 11 -14.00 -10.61 -0.33
C SER A 11 -14.41 -9.62 0.78
N GLU A 12 -14.80 -10.16 1.93
CA GLU A 12 -15.19 -9.42 3.13
C GLU A 12 -13.99 -8.90 3.95
N TRP A 13 -12.74 -9.20 3.53
CA TRP A 13 -11.54 -8.80 4.26
C TRP A 13 -10.59 -7.93 3.44
N ARG A 14 -9.90 -7.02 4.14
CA ARG A 14 -8.83 -6.19 3.60
C ARG A 14 -7.55 -6.45 4.36
N LEU A 15 -6.44 -6.50 3.64
CA LEU A 15 -5.12 -6.58 4.22
C LEU A 15 -4.63 -5.16 4.50
N PHE A 16 -4.51 -4.81 5.78
CA PHE A 16 -3.84 -3.60 6.21
C PHE A 16 -2.37 -3.89 6.46
N ILE A 17 -1.51 -3.07 5.85
CA ILE A 17 -0.06 -3.14 5.99
C ILE A 17 0.42 -1.85 6.62
N ASP A 18 0.84 -1.97 7.87
CA ASP A 18 1.55 -0.91 8.58
C ASP A 18 3.03 -1.23 8.64
N SER A 19 3.85 -0.21 8.49
CA SER A 19 5.29 -0.38 8.53
C SER A 19 5.96 0.74 9.29
N PHE A 20 6.92 0.35 10.12
CA PHE A 20 7.90 1.25 10.68
C PHE A 20 9.26 0.98 10.02
N LYS A 21 10.29 1.75 10.41
CA LYS A 21 11.63 1.62 9.82
C LYS A 21 12.15 0.19 9.89
N THR A 22 11.93 -0.50 11.01
CA THR A 22 12.48 -1.82 11.30
C THR A 22 11.42 -2.92 11.34
N SER A 23 10.15 -2.64 11.05
CA SER A 23 9.13 -3.69 11.14
C SER A 23 7.97 -3.51 10.18
N LEU A 24 7.36 -4.64 9.82
CA LEU A 24 6.10 -4.72 9.12
C LEU A 24 5.08 -5.38 10.04
N LYS A 25 3.87 -4.87 10.02
CA LYS A 25 2.71 -5.45 10.68
C LYS A 25 1.61 -5.57 9.65
N THR A 26 1.02 -6.75 9.56
CA THR A 26 -0.13 -7.01 8.71
C THR A 26 -1.31 -7.37 9.58
N VAL A 27 -2.45 -6.76 9.27
CA VAL A 27 -3.71 -6.92 10.01
C VAL A 27 -4.80 -7.15 8.99
N LEU A 28 -5.64 -8.16 9.19
CA LEU A 28 -6.87 -8.31 8.42
C LEU A 28 -7.98 -7.47 9.05
N LEU A 29 -8.60 -6.65 8.21
CA LEU A 29 -9.72 -5.79 8.57
C LEU A 29 -10.97 -6.31 7.89
N HIS A 30 -12.05 -6.53 8.65
CA HIS A 30 -13.33 -6.89 8.08
C HIS A 30 -14.03 -5.67 7.49
N ASN A 31 -14.64 -5.85 6.31
CA ASN A 31 -15.46 -4.83 5.66
C ASN A 31 -16.62 -4.42 6.58
N GLY A 32 -16.82 -3.12 6.78
CA GLY A 32 -17.88 -2.64 7.69
C GLY A 32 -17.58 -2.85 9.19
N ASN A 33 -16.40 -3.34 9.56
CA ASN A 33 -15.95 -3.50 10.95
C ASN A 33 -16.87 -4.36 11.84
N SER A 34 -17.68 -5.25 11.24
CA SER A 34 -18.56 -6.17 11.97
C SER A 34 -17.78 -7.17 12.83
N PHE A 35 -16.56 -7.53 12.40
CA PHE A 35 -15.64 -8.37 13.16
C PHE A 35 -14.40 -7.58 13.59
N ALA A 36 -13.78 -8.06 14.68
CA ALA A 36 -12.54 -7.51 15.19
C ALA A 36 -11.41 -7.64 14.15
N SER A 37 -10.49 -6.67 14.18
CA SER A 37 -9.27 -6.73 13.39
C SER A 37 -8.40 -7.90 13.84
N LEU A 38 -7.93 -8.70 12.89
CA LEU A 38 -7.14 -9.89 13.19
C LEU A 38 -5.67 -9.60 12.88
N PRO A 39 -4.77 -9.64 13.88
CA PRO A 39 -3.34 -9.54 13.61
C PRO A 39 -2.91 -10.75 12.77
N PHE A 40 -2.42 -10.49 11.56
CA PHE A 40 -2.15 -11.54 10.58
C PHE A 40 -0.65 -11.88 10.51
N GLY A 41 0.22 -10.90 10.73
CA GLY A 41 1.65 -11.11 10.66
C GLY A 41 2.45 -9.95 11.24
N HIS A 42 3.65 -10.28 11.71
CA HIS A 42 4.63 -9.32 12.17
C HIS A 42 6.02 -9.79 11.78
N SER A 43 6.87 -8.86 11.34
CA SER A 43 8.28 -9.15 11.14
C SER A 43 9.14 -7.91 11.42
N LEU A 44 10.35 -8.18 11.93
CA LEU A 44 11.30 -7.21 12.48
C LEU A 44 12.49 -6.93 11.55
N HIS A 45 12.54 -7.52 10.36
CA HIS A 45 13.62 -7.33 9.39
C HIS A 45 13.00 -7.26 7.99
N LEU A 46 12.47 -6.07 7.65
CA LEU A 46 11.73 -5.84 6.41
C LEU A 46 12.10 -4.50 5.79
N GLU A 47 13.18 -4.53 5.03
CA GLU A 47 13.68 -3.36 4.32
C GLU A 47 13.51 -3.50 2.80
N ASN A 48 13.49 -4.72 2.27
CA ASN A 48 13.66 -4.95 0.83
C ASN A 48 12.47 -5.64 0.16
N TYR A 49 12.41 -5.52 -1.17
CA TYR A 49 11.35 -6.09 -2.01
C TYR A 49 11.21 -7.62 -1.87
N ASN A 50 12.33 -8.35 -1.78
CA ASN A 50 12.32 -9.81 -1.66
C ASN A 50 11.64 -10.27 -0.36
N ASP A 51 11.88 -9.56 0.74
CA ASP A 51 11.27 -9.87 2.04
C ASP A 51 9.74 -9.66 1.97
N LEU A 52 9.29 -8.61 1.26
CA LEU A 52 7.88 -8.34 1.01
C LEU A 52 7.23 -9.44 0.15
N SER A 53 7.92 -9.92 -0.88
CA SER A 53 7.47 -11.05 -1.71
C SER A 53 7.26 -12.31 -0.88
N MET A 54 8.26 -12.67 -0.05
CA MET A 54 8.19 -13.84 0.81
C MET A 54 7.00 -13.79 1.77
N ILE A 55 6.62 -12.60 2.26
CA ILE A 55 5.46 -12.46 3.14
C ILE A 55 4.17 -12.68 2.37
N LEU A 56 4.04 -12.10 1.17
CA LEU A 56 2.84 -12.28 0.36
C LEU A 56 2.64 -13.74 -0.04
N GLU A 57 3.72 -14.48 -0.27
CA GLU A 57 3.69 -15.94 -0.45
C GLU A 57 3.23 -16.67 0.82
N LYS A 58 3.81 -16.34 1.98
CA LYS A 58 3.46 -16.97 3.27
C LYS A 58 2.01 -16.74 3.69
N ILE A 59 1.45 -15.57 3.38
CA ILE A 59 0.03 -15.27 3.65
C ILE A 59 -0.91 -15.78 2.57
N ASN A 60 -0.38 -16.47 1.56
CA ASN A 60 -1.09 -16.98 0.41
C ASN A 60 -1.99 -15.91 -0.26
N TYR A 61 -1.39 -14.76 -0.53
CA TYR A 61 -2.12 -13.61 -1.08
C TYR A 61 -2.78 -13.93 -2.43
N GLN A 62 -2.15 -14.78 -3.25
CA GLN A 62 -2.65 -15.13 -4.58
C GLN A 62 -4.02 -15.84 -4.54
N GLU A 63 -4.28 -16.63 -3.49
CA GLU A 63 -5.59 -17.27 -3.32
C GLU A 63 -6.63 -16.27 -2.80
N ASN A 64 -6.26 -15.47 -1.80
CA ASN A 64 -7.22 -14.61 -1.11
C ASN A 64 -7.56 -13.33 -1.89
N ARG A 65 -6.58 -12.76 -2.62
CA ARG A 65 -6.72 -11.52 -3.42
C ARG A 65 -7.42 -10.36 -2.69
N TRP A 66 -7.11 -10.23 -1.39
CA TRP A 66 -7.64 -9.17 -0.53
C TRP A 66 -7.35 -7.79 -1.12
N ILE A 67 -8.20 -6.82 -0.81
CA ILE A 67 -7.86 -5.42 -1.04
C ILE A 67 -6.74 -5.04 -0.05
N VAL A 68 -5.64 -4.47 -0.56
CA VAL A 68 -4.49 -4.06 0.24
C VAL A 68 -4.56 -2.57 0.52
N CYS A 69 -4.36 -2.19 1.77
CA CYS A 69 -4.33 -0.80 2.20
C CYS A 69 -3.19 -0.59 3.21
N GLY A 70 -2.66 0.62 3.30
CA GLY A 70 -1.50 0.87 4.15
C GLY A 70 -0.78 2.18 3.86
N ASP A 71 0.41 2.30 4.42
CA ASP A 71 1.27 3.46 4.17
C ASP A 71 1.67 3.53 2.68
N PHE A 72 1.55 4.73 2.09
CA PHE A 72 1.80 4.96 0.67
C PHE A 72 3.21 4.52 0.27
N LYS A 73 4.22 4.79 1.10
CA LYS A 73 5.61 4.44 0.80
C LYS A 73 5.81 2.93 0.68
N ARG A 74 5.04 2.12 1.43
CA ARG A 74 5.12 0.66 1.31
C ARG A 74 4.30 0.16 0.14
N LEU A 75 3.11 0.70 -0.09
CA LEU A 75 2.29 0.34 -1.24
C LEU A 75 3.07 0.50 -2.54
N ILE A 76 3.80 1.61 -2.73
CA ILE A 76 4.63 1.80 -3.93
C ILE A 76 5.78 0.79 -4.03
N MET A 77 6.37 0.33 -2.91
CA MET A 77 7.39 -0.73 -2.92
C MET A 77 6.82 -2.09 -3.35
N PHE A 78 5.62 -2.44 -2.88
CA PHE A 78 4.94 -3.66 -3.33
C PHE A 78 4.55 -3.59 -4.81
N LEU A 79 4.30 -2.39 -5.32
CA LEU A 79 4.06 -2.13 -6.74
C LEU A 79 5.35 -2.04 -7.56
N GLY A 80 6.50 -2.33 -6.95
CA GLY A 80 7.80 -2.38 -7.64
C GLY A 80 8.36 -1.03 -8.02
N GLN A 81 7.81 0.07 -7.51
CA GLN A 81 8.36 1.41 -7.74
C GLN A 81 9.60 1.65 -6.90
N GLN A 82 10.53 2.42 -7.47
CA GLN A 82 11.74 2.86 -6.80
C GLN A 82 11.38 3.71 -5.57
N ALA A 83 12.02 3.42 -4.45
CA ALA A 83 11.87 4.21 -3.24
C ALA A 83 12.61 5.55 -3.33
N GLY A 84 12.10 6.56 -2.61
CA GLY A 84 12.73 7.89 -2.52
C GLY A 84 12.01 8.96 -3.34
N TYR A 85 12.68 10.08 -3.59
CA TYR A 85 12.15 11.17 -4.41
C TYR A 85 12.36 10.84 -5.89
N THR A 86 11.33 10.24 -6.50
CA THR A 86 11.40 9.84 -7.90
C THR A 86 10.65 10.83 -8.79
N LYS A 87 11.04 10.92 -10.06
CA LYS A 87 10.40 11.80 -11.06
C LYS A 87 8.92 11.48 -11.31
N TYR A 88 8.54 10.22 -11.09
CA TYR A 88 7.23 9.66 -11.35
C TYR A 88 6.78 8.87 -10.09
N PRO A 89 6.40 9.57 -9.02
CA PRO A 89 6.09 8.94 -7.73
C PRO A 89 4.66 8.35 -7.69
N CYS A 90 3.82 8.63 -8.69
CA CYS A 90 2.45 8.17 -8.74
C CYS A 90 2.36 6.84 -9.50
N PHE A 91 1.73 5.83 -8.90
CA PHE A 91 1.46 4.55 -9.54
C PHE A 91 0.12 4.53 -10.30
N LEU A 92 -0.78 5.46 -10.00
CA LEU A 92 -2.11 5.55 -10.63
C LEU A 92 -2.11 6.42 -11.87
N LEU A 93 -1.34 7.50 -11.86
CA LEU A 93 -1.39 8.56 -12.87
C LEU A 93 0.00 8.83 -13.43
N HIS A 94 0.05 9.09 -14.72
CA HIS A 94 1.24 9.59 -15.39
C HIS A 94 1.15 11.12 -15.48
N TRP A 95 2.11 11.81 -14.87
CA TRP A 95 2.27 13.25 -15.09
C TRP A 95 3.00 13.50 -16.40
N THR A 96 2.29 14.10 -17.35
CA THR A 96 2.90 14.80 -18.48
C THR A 96 2.80 16.30 -18.25
N LYS A 97 3.54 17.14 -19.01
CA LYS A 97 3.49 18.60 -18.83
C LYS A 97 2.08 19.20 -18.93
N THR A 98 1.15 18.49 -19.57
CA THR A 98 -0.16 19.01 -19.98
C THR A 98 -1.34 18.21 -19.44
N ASP A 99 -1.13 16.98 -18.97
CA ASP A 99 -2.23 16.10 -18.57
C ASP A 99 -1.82 15.04 -17.54
N TRP A 100 -2.81 14.58 -16.77
CA TRP A 100 -2.78 13.45 -15.85
C TRP A 100 -3.53 12.26 -16.45
N SER A 101 -2.87 11.50 -17.32
CA SER A 101 -3.48 10.28 -17.84
C SER A 101 -3.39 9.13 -16.83
N LEU A 102 -4.34 8.20 -16.90
CA LEU A 102 -4.24 6.95 -16.13
C LEU A 102 -2.99 6.18 -16.57
N ARG A 103 -2.29 5.58 -15.62
CA ARG A 103 -1.14 4.73 -15.92
C ARG A 103 -1.64 3.32 -16.24
N ASP A 104 -1.52 2.91 -17.50
CA ASP A 104 -2.05 1.62 -17.98
C ASP A 104 -1.35 0.41 -17.32
N ALA A 105 -0.02 0.48 -17.18
CA ALA A 105 0.78 -0.61 -16.61
C ALA A 105 1.97 -0.10 -15.78
N LEU A 106 2.40 -0.94 -14.83
CA LEU A 106 3.63 -0.78 -14.06
C LEU A 106 4.71 -1.70 -14.62
N THR A 107 5.25 -1.35 -15.79
CA THR A 107 6.29 -2.12 -16.49
C THR A 107 7.67 -1.87 -15.86
N PRO A 108 8.40 -2.91 -15.41
CA PRO A 108 9.77 -2.75 -14.90
C PRO A 108 10.70 -2.13 -15.96
N GLY A 109 11.55 -1.20 -15.53
CA GLY A 109 12.46 -0.43 -16.39
C GLY A 109 11.89 0.91 -16.86
N GLU A 110 10.59 1.14 -16.69
CA GLU A 110 9.93 2.38 -17.14
C GLU A 110 9.47 3.25 -15.98
N ASN A 111 9.66 4.57 -16.13
CA ASN A 111 9.03 5.58 -15.27
C ASN A 111 9.19 5.26 -13.76
N ASN A 112 10.39 4.85 -13.38
CA ASN A 112 10.82 4.49 -12.02
C ASN A 112 10.19 3.23 -11.42
N VAL A 113 9.63 2.35 -12.24
CA VAL A 113 9.30 0.98 -11.82
C VAL A 113 10.57 0.14 -12.01
N ILE A 114 11.06 -0.49 -10.94
CA ILE A 114 12.29 -1.28 -10.95
C ILE A 114 12.03 -2.78 -10.79
N ASN A 115 10.90 -3.15 -10.18
CA ASN A 115 10.50 -4.54 -9.99
C ASN A 115 9.09 -4.77 -10.53
N THR A 116 8.72 -6.04 -10.68
CA THR A 116 7.34 -6.42 -10.97
C THR A 116 6.41 -6.06 -9.81
N THR A 117 5.10 -6.01 -10.09
CA THR A 117 4.10 -5.78 -9.04
C THR A 117 3.87 -7.08 -8.27
N LEU A 118 3.91 -7.01 -6.93
CA LEU A 118 3.64 -8.17 -6.07
C LEU A 118 2.14 -8.44 -5.87
N PHE A 119 1.30 -7.41 -6.09
CA PHE A 119 -0.14 -7.52 -6.14
C PHE A 119 -0.71 -6.62 -7.23
N LEU A 120 -1.97 -6.88 -7.61
CA LEU A 120 -2.67 -6.10 -8.63
C LEU A 120 -2.84 -4.64 -8.17
N PRO A 121 -2.44 -3.62 -8.96
CA PRO A 121 -2.67 -2.21 -8.63
C PRO A 121 -4.14 -1.87 -8.36
N ALA A 122 -5.06 -2.54 -9.07
CA ALA A 122 -6.50 -2.40 -8.89
C ALA A 122 -7.01 -2.90 -7.51
N LYS A 123 -6.20 -3.65 -6.77
CA LYS A 123 -6.51 -4.12 -5.41
C LYS A 123 -5.93 -3.21 -4.33
N VAL A 124 -5.38 -2.05 -4.68
CA VAL A 124 -4.88 -1.07 -3.71
C VAL A 124 -5.97 -0.09 -3.32
N LEU A 125 -6.20 0.03 -2.01
CA LEU A 125 -7.04 1.07 -1.43
C LEU A 125 -6.16 2.10 -0.72
N LEU A 126 -6.21 3.34 -1.22
CA LEU A 126 -5.56 4.49 -0.60
C LEU A 126 -6.48 5.09 0.47
N PHE A 127 -6.00 5.20 1.71
CA PHE A 127 -6.76 5.84 2.77
C PHE A 127 -6.78 7.37 2.59
N PRO A 128 -7.97 8.01 2.53
CA PRO A 128 -8.08 9.47 2.46
C PRO A 128 -7.39 10.18 3.63
N LEU A 129 -7.30 9.53 4.79
CA LEU A 129 -6.70 10.13 5.99
C LEU A 129 -5.20 10.41 5.80
N HIS A 130 -4.41 9.42 5.35
CA HIS A 130 -2.97 9.60 5.14
C HIS A 130 -2.69 10.65 4.05
N MET A 131 -3.54 10.70 3.01
CA MET A 131 -3.46 11.71 1.96
C MET A 131 -3.80 13.11 2.50
N LYS A 132 -4.89 13.27 3.25
CA LYS A 132 -5.31 14.54 3.87
C LYS A 132 -4.25 15.06 4.85
N VAL A 133 -3.70 14.20 5.70
CA VAL A 133 -2.63 14.59 6.64
C VAL A 133 -1.36 15.01 5.88
N GLY A 134 -1.00 14.31 4.80
CA GLY A 134 0.11 14.68 3.94
C GLY A 134 -0.07 16.06 3.30
N LEU A 135 -1.24 16.32 2.72
CA LEU A 135 -1.59 17.62 2.12
C LEU A 135 -1.60 18.74 3.17
N MET A 136 -2.20 18.51 4.33
CA MET A 136 -2.24 19.49 5.42
C MET A 136 -0.83 19.83 5.92
N LYS A 137 0.07 18.84 6.03
CA LYS A 137 1.48 19.09 6.36
C LYS A 137 2.19 19.96 5.33
N GLN A 138 1.91 19.77 4.03
CA GLN A 138 2.47 20.61 2.98
C GLN A 138 1.89 22.02 3.00
N PHE A 139 0.57 22.14 3.22
CA PHE A 139 -0.10 23.42 3.40
C PHE A 139 0.50 24.22 4.55
N ILE A 140 0.67 23.60 5.73
CA ILE A 140 1.30 24.24 6.89
C ILE A 140 2.75 24.66 6.59
N LYS A 141 3.51 23.85 5.83
CA LYS A 141 4.88 24.21 5.42
C LYS A 141 4.94 25.37 4.43
N SER A 142 3.91 25.55 3.61
CA SER A 142 3.82 26.67 2.68
C SER A 142 3.33 27.97 3.32
N LEU A 143 2.79 27.93 4.54
CA LEU A 143 2.45 29.14 5.27
C LEU A 143 3.71 29.95 5.61
N PRO A 144 3.65 31.29 5.55
CA PRO A 144 4.74 32.13 5.99
C PRO A 144 5.03 31.87 7.46
N ARG A 145 6.31 31.79 7.81
CA ARG A 145 6.76 31.52 9.20
C ARG A 145 6.58 32.72 10.14
N ASN A 146 6.43 33.89 9.55
CA ASN A 146 6.15 35.15 10.22
C ASN A 146 4.67 35.40 9.94
N GLY A 147 3.82 35.45 10.96
CA GLY A 147 2.37 35.45 10.82
C GLY A 147 1.78 36.75 10.23
N GLU A 148 2.06 36.99 8.95
CA GLU A 148 1.32 37.91 8.06
C GLU A 148 0.56 37.11 6.99
#